data_AF-A0A1B8XXC3-F1
#
_entry.id   AF-A0A1B8XXC3-F1
#
_cell.length_a   1.000
_cell.length_b   1.000
_cell.length_c   1.000
_cell.angle_alpha   90.00
_cell.angle_beta   90.00
_cell.angle_gamma   90.00
#
_symmetry.space_group_name_H-M   'P 1'
#
loop_
_entity.id
_entity.type
_entity.pdbx_description
1 polymer ?
#
loop_
_entity_poly.entity_id
_entity_poly.type
_entity_poly.pdbx_seq_one_letter_code
_entity_poly.pdbx_strand_id
1 'polypeptide(L)'
;MYDGQVLQKLFEKLEGEKLNVAEVTQSEIAQKQKLQTVLEKINETLKLPPRSVKWNVDSIHAKSVVAILHLLVALSQYFRAPIRLPDHVSIQVVVVQKLDGMLQTRHIQEEITGDTEALSGRHERDAFDTLFDHAPDKLNVVKKTLITFVNKHLNKLNLEVTELETQFADGVYLVLLMGLLEGYFVPLFNFFLTPDSFEQKVLNVTFAFELMQDGGLEKPKPRPEDIVNCDLKSTLRVLYNLFTKYRSVE
;
A
#
# COMPACT_ATOMS: atom_id res chain seq x y z
N MET A 1 -9.49 -6.76 17.51
CA MET A 1 -8.19 -6.10 17.83
C MET A 1 -7.98 -6.10 19.34
N TYR A 2 -8.86 -5.47 20.12
CA TYR A 2 -8.75 -5.39 21.60
C TYR A 2 -8.87 -6.73 22.33
N ASP A 3 -9.46 -7.74 21.69
CA ASP A 3 -9.63 -9.12 22.16
C ASP A 3 -8.50 -10.05 21.70
N GLY A 4 -7.52 -9.51 20.95
CA GLY A 4 -6.40 -10.27 20.37
C GLY A 4 -6.77 -11.16 19.18
N GLN A 5 -8.04 -11.32 18.81
CA GLN A 5 -8.46 -12.25 17.76
C GLN A 5 -7.93 -11.86 16.37
N VAL A 6 -8.25 -10.63 15.96
CA VAL A 6 -7.85 -10.11 14.64
C VAL A 6 -6.33 -10.05 14.52
N LEU A 7 -5.66 -9.63 15.60
CA LEU A 7 -4.21 -9.50 15.63
C LEU A 7 -3.52 -10.88 15.53
N GLN A 8 -4.03 -11.88 16.25
CA GLN A 8 -3.58 -13.27 16.10
C GLN A 8 -3.71 -13.72 14.65
N LYS A 9 -4.91 -13.63 14.06
CA LYS A 9 -5.15 -14.15 12.71
C LYS A 9 -4.32 -13.44 11.65
N LEU A 10 -4.15 -12.12 11.78
CA LEU A 10 -3.26 -11.36 10.92
C LEU A 10 -1.82 -11.88 11.02
N PHE A 11 -1.30 -12.01 12.25
CA PHE A 11 0.08 -12.44 12.46
C PHE A 11 0.34 -13.89 12.00
N GLU A 12 -0.58 -14.81 12.31
CA GLU A 12 -0.52 -16.20 11.82
C GLU A 12 -0.49 -16.28 10.28
N LYS A 13 -1.25 -15.40 9.61
CA LYS A 13 -1.27 -15.33 8.14
C LYS A 13 0.03 -14.78 7.55
N LEU A 14 0.68 -13.84 8.26
CA LEU A 14 1.92 -13.21 7.81
C LEU A 14 3.16 -14.08 8.05
N GLU A 15 3.24 -14.77 9.19
CA GLU A 15 4.35 -15.70 9.51
C GLU A 15 4.15 -17.11 8.92
N GLY A 16 2.91 -17.49 8.61
CA GLY A 16 2.58 -18.87 8.20
C GLY A 16 2.60 -19.88 9.36
N GLU A 17 2.81 -19.43 10.60
CA GLU A 17 2.81 -20.25 11.81
C GLU A 17 1.57 -19.99 12.67
N LYS A 18 1.02 -21.06 13.28
CA LYS A 18 -0.10 -20.92 14.23
C LYS A 18 0.41 -20.57 15.63
N LEU A 19 -0.27 -19.64 16.29
CA LEU A 19 0.02 -19.29 17.68
C LEU A 19 -0.73 -20.22 18.63
N ASN A 20 -0.07 -20.61 19.72
CA ASN A 20 -0.68 -21.42 20.77
C ASN A 20 -1.53 -20.55 21.71
N VAL A 21 -2.68 -20.10 21.22
CA VAL A 21 -3.65 -19.30 21.97
C VAL A 21 -5.07 -19.81 21.73
N ALA A 22 -5.97 -19.58 22.69
CA ALA A 22 -7.37 -19.96 22.56
C ALA A 22 -8.04 -19.27 21.35
N GLU A 23 -8.81 -20.03 20.57
CA GLU A 23 -9.46 -19.49 19.36
C GLU A 23 -10.53 -18.45 19.66
N VAL A 24 -11.19 -18.54 20.82
CA VAL A 24 -12.21 -17.59 21.27
C VAL A 24 -11.98 -17.30 22.75
N THR A 25 -12.09 -16.03 23.13
CA THR A 25 -12.00 -15.59 24.53
C THR A 25 -13.21 -14.74 24.88
N GLN A 26 -13.90 -15.07 25.97
CA GLN A 26 -15.10 -14.36 26.40
C GLN A 26 -14.85 -13.46 27.62
N SER A 27 -13.95 -13.86 28.52
CA SER A 27 -13.63 -13.06 29.72
C SER A 27 -12.52 -12.05 29.44
N GLU A 28 -12.55 -10.94 30.19
CA GLU A 28 -11.53 -9.89 30.11
C GLU A 28 -10.11 -10.45 30.39
N ILE A 29 -9.99 -11.31 31.41
CA ILE A 29 -8.73 -11.94 31.79
C ILE A 29 -8.18 -12.79 30.64
N ALA A 30 -9.03 -13.59 29.99
CA ALA A 30 -8.62 -14.43 28.87
C ALA A 30 -8.21 -13.58 27.65
N GLN A 31 -8.91 -12.48 27.37
CA GLN A 31 -8.54 -11.54 26.31
C GLN A 31 -7.15 -10.93 26.56
N LYS A 32 -6.87 -10.49 27.79
CA LYS A 32 -5.57 -9.93 28.16
C LYS A 32 -4.44 -10.96 28.08
N GLN A 33 -4.67 -12.19 28.55
CA GLN A 33 -3.71 -13.29 28.41
C GLN A 33 -3.41 -13.61 26.94
N LYS A 34 -4.45 -13.66 26.10
CA LYS A 34 -4.28 -13.85 24.65
C LYS A 34 -3.47 -12.73 24.02
N LEU A 35 -3.79 -11.47 24.33
CA LEU A 35 -3.03 -10.32 23.85
C LEU A 35 -1.57 -10.38 24.30
N GLN A 36 -1.29 -10.81 25.54
CA GLN A 36 0.07 -10.97 26.04
C GLN A 36 0.88 -11.89 25.12
N THR A 37 0.40 -13.11 24.87
CA THR A 37 1.10 -14.09 24.03
C THR A 37 1.27 -13.60 22.59
N VAL A 38 0.23 -12.98 22.01
CA VAL A 38 0.29 -12.45 20.64
C VAL A 38 1.30 -11.30 20.53
N LEU A 39 1.29 -10.35 21.47
CA LEU A 39 2.20 -9.20 21.46
C LEU A 39 3.63 -9.59 21.78
N GLU A 40 3.87 -10.56 22.66
CA GLU A 40 5.21 -11.12 22.90
C GLU A 40 5.80 -11.66 21.61
N LYS A 41 5.06 -12.51 20.89
CA LYS A 41 5.54 -13.09 19.64
C LYS A 41 5.78 -12.01 18.56
N ILE A 42 4.89 -11.03 18.45
CA ILE A 42 5.09 -9.89 17.54
C ILE A 42 6.37 -9.12 17.89
N ASN A 43 6.58 -8.81 19.17
CA ASN A 43 7.75 -8.06 19.62
C ASN A 43 9.05 -8.85 19.38
N GLU A 44 9.04 -10.17 19.56
CA GLU A 44 10.16 -11.07 19.24
C GLU A 44 10.48 -11.08 17.74
N THR A 45 9.46 -11.05 16.88
CA THR A 45 9.63 -11.00 15.43
C THR A 45 10.14 -9.63 14.96
N LEU A 46 9.51 -8.55 15.43
CA LEU A 46 9.87 -7.18 15.00
C LEU A 46 11.25 -6.74 15.49
N LYS A 47 11.71 -7.26 16.64
CA LYS A 47 13.02 -6.95 17.27
C LYS A 47 13.29 -5.45 17.40
N LEU A 48 12.25 -4.68 17.67
CA LEU A 48 12.34 -3.23 17.81
C LEU A 48 13.00 -2.85 19.15
N PRO A 49 13.75 -1.74 19.20
CA PRO A 49 14.26 -1.23 20.46
C PRO A 49 13.09 -0.84 21.38
N PRO A 50 13.21 -1.04 22.72
CA PRO A 50 12.10 -0.80 23.65
C PRO A 50 11.47 0.60 23.58
N ARG A 51 12.25 1.62 23.17
CA ARG A 51 11.78 3.00 23.01
C ARG A 51 10.79 3.18 21.85
N SER A 52 10.88 2.32 20.84
CA SER A 52 10.01 2.34 19.65
C SER A 52 8.72 1.54 19.85
N VAL A 53 8.65 0.70 20.87
CA VAL A 53 7.44 -0.06 21.20
C VAL A 53 6.47 0.84 21.97
N LYS A 54 5.44 1.31 21.27
CA LYS A 54 4.40 2.22 21.81
C LYS A 54 3.08 1.52 22.14
N TRP A 55 3.11 0.19 22.22
CA TRP A 55 1.95 -0.65 22.52
C TRP A 55 2.23 -1.63 23.66
N ASN A 56 1.17 -1.99 24.38
CA ASN A 56 1.16 -3.04 25.40
C ASN A 56 -0.26 -3.62 25.54
N VAL A 57 -0.41 -4.71 26.29
CA VAL A 57 -1.71 -5.40 26.48
C VAL A 57 -2.81 -4.44 26.92
N ASP A 58 -2.56 -3.64 27.96
CA ASP A 58 -3.58 -2.75 28.51
C ASP A 58 -4.00 -1.66 27.51
N SER A 59 -3.05 -1.07 26.77
CA SER A 59 -3.34 -0.04 25.77
C SER A 59 -4.15 -0.59 24.58
N ILE A 60 -3.82 -1.79 24.08
CA ILE A 60 -4.56 -2.44 22.99
C ILE A 60 -5.94 -2.89 23.46
N HIS A 61 -6.03 -3.48 24.65
CA HIS A 61 -7.29 -3.90 25.26
C HIS A 61 -8.23 -2.71 25.56
N ALA A 62 -7.66 -1.60 26.03
CA ALA A 62 -8.37 -0.32 26.22
C ALA A 62 -8.69 0.41 24.91
N LYS A 63 -8.46 -0.21 23.74
CA LYS A 63 -8.76 0.34 22.41
C LYS A 63 -8.03 1.65 22.12
N SER A 64 -6.81 1.83 22.64
CA SER A 64 -5.97 2.98 22.32
C SER A 64 -5.65 2.99 20.82
N VAL A 65 -6.27 3.92 20.10
CA VAL A 65 -6.05 4.09 18.65
C VAL A 65 -4.58 4.34 18.35
N VAL A 66 -3.90 5.14 19.18
CA VAL A 66 -2.47 5.45 19.03
C VAL A 66 -1.61 4.17 19.12
N ALA A 67 -1.84 3.34 20.14
CA ALA A 67 -1.09 2.09 20.31
C ALA A 67 -1.38 1.09 19.17
N ILE A 68 -2.65 1.00 18.75
CA ILE A 68 -3.06 0.13 17.64
C ILE A 68 -2.40 0.57 16.33
N LEU A 69 -2.39 1.88 16.03
CA LEU A 69 -1.77 2.40 14.81
C LEU A 69 -0.27 2.17 14.78
N HIS A 70 0.45 2.48 15.87
CA HIS A 70 1.89 2.21 15.97
C HIS A 70 2.23 0.74 15.70
N LEU A 71 1.45 -0.18 16.28
CA LEU A 71 1.60 -1.63 16.06
C LEU A 71 1.36 -2.03 14.60
N LEU A 72 0.28 -1.53 13.99
CA LEU A 72 -0.06 -1.84 12.60
C LEU A 72 0.96 -1.26 11.61
N VAL A 73 1.45 -0.04 11.86
CA VAL A 73 2.51 0.58 11.06
C VAL A 73 3.78 -0.26 11.13
N ALA A 74 4.21 -0.66 12.33
CA ALA A 74 5.39 -1.51 12.50
C ALA A 74 5.26 -2.86 11.78
N LEU A 75 4.11 -3.53 11.91
CA LEU A 75 3.82 -4.77 11.17
C LEU A 75 3.83 -4.56 9.66
N SER A 76 3.20 -3.49 9.17
CA SER A 76 3.14 -3.19 7.74
C SER A 76 4.53 -2.93 7.15
N GLN A 77 5.42 -2.27 7.90
CA GLN A 77 6.79 -2.01 7.49
C GLN A 77 7.63 -3.29 7.49
N TYR A 78 7.55 -4.09 8.57
CA TYR A 78 8.32 -5.33 8.70
C TYR A 78 7.96 -6.36 7.61
N PHE A 79 6.66 -6.59 7.40
CA PHE A 79 6.17 -7.54 6.39
C PHE A 79 6.08 -6.94 4.99
N ARG A 80 6.54 -5.69 4.79
CA ARG A 80 6.52 -4.97 3.51
C ARG A 80 5.15 -5.02 2.83
N ALA A 81 4.11 -4.73 3.61
CA ALA A 81 2.74 -4.79 3.16
C ALA A 81 2.55 -4.02 1.84
N PRO A 82 1.72 -4.52 0.91
CA PRO A 82 1.44 -3.90 -0.38
C PRO A 82 0.53 -2.66 -0.27
N ILE A 83 0.82 -1.78 0.69
CA ILE A 83 0.11 -0.54 0.94
C ILE A 83 1.11 0.61 1.06
N ARG A 84 0.75 1.80 0.60
CA ARG A 84 1.53 3.02 0.79
C ARG A 84 0.94 3.79 1.97
N LEU A 85 1.73 3.95 3.03
CA LEU A 85 1.34 4.76 4.17
C LEU A 85 1.64 6.24 3.85
N PRO A 86 0.76 7.17 4.24
CA PRO A 86 1.08 8.60 4.14
C PRO A 86 2.19 8.98 5.13
N ASP A 87 3.06 9.89 4.73
CA ASP A 87 4.16 10.39 5.57
C ASP A 87 3.68 11.42 6.60
N HIS A 88 4.41 11.53 7.70
CA HIS A 88 4.24 12.54 8.77
C HIS A 88 2.82 12.61 9.35
N VAL A 89 2.10 11.50 9.39
CA VAL A 89 0.78 11.45 10.04
C VAL A 89 0.98 11.59 11.53
N SER A 90 0.42 12.64 12.11
CA SER A 90 0.44 12.90 13.54
C SER A 90 -0.97 12.89 14.13
N ILE A 91 -1.09 12.45 15.39
CA ILE A 91 -2.32 12.49 16.17
C ILE A 91 -2.10 13.39 17.38
N GLN A 92 -3.03 14.32 17.61
CA GLN A 92 -3.06 15.12 18.82
C GLN A 92 -3.79 14.35 19.93
N VAL A 93 -3.05 13.97 20.97
CA VAL A 93 -3.55 13.26 22.14
C VAL A 93 -3.80 14.24 23.27
N VAL A 94 -5.03 14.26 23.77
CA VAL A 94 -5.39 15.03 24.96
C VAL A 94 -5.25 14.15 26.19
N VAL A 95 -4.31 14.48 27.06
CA VAL A 95 -4.09 13.78 28.32
C VAL A 95 -4.70 14.60 29.46
N VAL A 96 -5.66 13.99 30.15
CA VAL A 96 -6.30 14.56 31.34
C VAL A 96 -5.81 13.79 32.55
N GLN A 97 -5.12 14.47 33.47
CA GLN A 97 -4.64 13.91 34.72
C GLN A 97 -5.32 14.60 35.89
N LYS A 98 -5.77 13.82 36.87
CA LYS A 98 -6.32 14.35 38.12
C LYS A 98 -5.18 14.48 39.13
N LEU A 99 -4.76 15.71 39.45
CA LEU A 99 -3.74 16.03 40.44
C LEU A 99 -4.39 16.87 41.55
N ASP A 100 -4.29 16.43 42.81
CA ASP A 100 -4.85 17.12 43.98
C ASP A 100 -6.34 17.50 43.85
N GLY A 101 -7.12 16.64 43.17
CA GLY A 101 -8.54 16.87 42.93
C GLY A 101 -8.86 17.78 41.73
N MET A 102 -7.86 18.43 41.13
CA MET A 102 -8.01 19.25 39.92
C MET A 102 -7.68 18.45 38.65
N LEU A 103 -8.41 18.71 37.56
CA LEU A 103 -8.10 18.14 36.25
C LEU A 103 -7.06 19.03 35.55
N GLN A 104 -5.88 18.49 35.32
CA GLN A 104 -4.87 19.08 34.45
C GLN A 104 -4.98 18.48 33.05
N THR A 105 -5.07 19.33 32.04
CA THR A 105 -5.14 18.93 30.64
C THR A 105 -3.86 19.33 29.92
N ARG A 106 -3.26 18.39 29.19
CA ARG A 106 -2.12 18.66 28.32
C ARG A 106 -2.34 18.02 26.94
N HIS A 107 -1.83 18.67 25.91
CA HIS A 107 -1.86 18.16 24.55
C HIS A 107 -0.48 17.59 24.21
N ILE A 108 -0.46 16.38 23.66
CA ILE A 108 0.74 15.70 23.19
C ILE A 108 0.54 15.42 21.71
N GLN A 109 1.49 15.80 20.87
CA GLN A 109 1.48 15.39 19.48
C GLN A 109 2.27 14.08 19.36
N GLU A 110 1.61 13.04 18.88
CA GLU A 110 2.23 11.73 18.62
C GLU A 110 2.35 11.53 17.11
N GLU A 111 3.56 11.39 16.59
CA GLU A 111 3.80 11.05 15.19
C GLU A 111 3.64 9.53 15.00
N ILE A 112 2.74 9.12 14.11
CA ILE A 112 2.39 7.73 13.81
C ILE A 112 3.21 7.20 12.64
N THR A 113 3.41 8.02 11.60
CA THR A 113 4.28 7.69 10.47
C THR A 113 5.35 8.77 10.33
N GLY A 114 6.62 8.37 10.26
CA GLY A 114 7.73 9.26 9.87
C GLY A 114 7.94 9.26 8.36
N ASP A 115 9.19 9.37 7.91
CA ASP A 115 9.58 9.12 6.50
C ASP A 115 9.40 7.64 6.16
N THR A 116 8.24 7.27 5.61
CA THR A 116 7.96 5.88 5.23
C THR A 116 8.76 5.44 4.01
N GLU A 117 9.26 6.38 3.21
CA GLU A 117 10.14 6.12 2.07
C GLU A 117 11.53 5.64 2.51
N ALA A 118 12.09 6.13 3.62
CA ALA A 118 13.41 5.74 4.11
C ALA A 118 13.45 4.29 4.67
N LEU A 119 12.35 3.83 5.25
CA LEU A 119 12.23 2.51 5.89
C LEU A 119 11.81 1.40 4.92
N SER A 120 11.19 1.76 3.79
CA SER A 120 10.74 0.80 2.76
C SER A 120 11.86 0.42 1.77
N GLY A 121 13.07 0.98 1.92
CA GLY A 121 14.22 0.67 1.09
C GLY A 121 14.00 0.97 -0.39
N ARG A 122 13.14 1.94 -0.72
CA ARG A 122 12.69 2.19 -2.10
C ARG A 122 12.95 3.60 -2.59
N HIS A 123 13.90 3.62 -3.53
CA HIS A 123 14.12 4.58 -4.61
C HIS A 123 14.49 6.02 -4.24
N GLU A 124 15.60 6.47 -4.82
CA GLU A 124 15.93 7.87 -5.00
C GLU A 124 14.72 8.64 -5.52
N ARG A 125 14.38 9.76 -4.86
CA ARG A 125 13.31 10.66 -5.30
C ARG A 125 13.50 10.99 -6.77
N ASP A 126 12.43 10.87 -7.55
CA ASP A 126 12.47 11.15 -8.98
C ASP A 126 11.61 12.34 -9.39
N ALA A 127 11.60 12.64 -10.68
CA ALA A 127 10.87 13.77 -11.24
C ALA A 127 9.37 13.73 -10.93
N PHE A 128 8.77 12.55 -10.74
CA PHE A 128 7.37 12.43 -10.36
C PHE A 128 7.12 12.83 -8.90
N ASP A 129 8.08 12.63 -7.98
CA ASP A 129 7.92 13.12 -6.60
C ASP A 129 7.91 14.64 -6.58
N THR A 130 8.86 15.26 -7.29
CA THR A 130 8.92 16.72 -7.42
C THR A 130 7.67 17.29 -8.11
N LEU A 131 7.16 16.60 -9.14
CA LEU A 131 5.96 17.01 -9.88
C LEU A 131 4.71 17.05 -8.98
N PHE A 132 4.52 16.02 -8.16
CA PHE A 132 3.38 15.93 -7.25
C PHE A 132 3.48 16.95 -6.11
N ASP A 133 4.67 17.15 -5.55
CA ASP A 133 4.87 18.00 -4.38
C ASP A 133 4.80 19.50 -4.73
N HIS A 134 5.31 19.89 -5.90
CA HIS A 134 5.59 21.30 -6.21
C HIS A 134 4.94 21.83 -7.49
N ALA A 135 4.30 21.00 -8.31
CA ALA A 135 3.79 21.42 -9.61
C ALA A 135 2.45 20.75 -10.04
N PRO A 136 1.36 20.94 -9.25
CA PRO A 136 0.05 20.37 -9.55
C PRO A 136 -0.52 20.79 -10.92
N ASP A 137 -0.21 22.01 -11.39
CA ASP A 137 -0.65 22.47 -12.71
C ASP A 137 -0.01 21.67 -13.85
N LYS A 138 1.27 21.31 -13.70
CA LYS A 138 2.00 20.48 -14.67
C LYS A 138 1.50 19.04 -14.65
N LEU A 139 1.07 18.54 -13.49
CA LEU A 139 0.51 17.20 -13.36
C LEU A 139 -0.71 17.01 -14.27
N ASN A 140 -1.61 18.00 -14.34
CA ASN A 140 -2.78 17.94 -15.21
C ASN A 140 -2.42 17.90 -16.71
N VAL A 141 -1.35 18.59 -17.10
CA VAL A 141 -0.84 18.52 -18.48
C VAL A 141 -0.31 17.12 -18.79
N VAL A 142 0.49 16.54 -17.87
CA VAL A 142 1.01 15.17 -18.02
C VAL A 142 -0.13 14.16 -18.14
N LYS A 143 -1.17 14.26 -17.29
CA LYS A 143 -2.36 13.39 -17.38
C LYS A 143 -3.01 13.45 -18.76
N LYS A 144 -3.26 14.66 -19.28
CA LYS A 144 -3.86 14.83 -20.61
C LYS A 144 -3.01 14.21 -21.71
N THR A 145 -1.70 14.43 -21.68
CA THR A 145 -0.77 13.83 -22.65
C THR A 145 -0.82 12.30 -22.60
N LEU A 146 -0.82 11.71 -21.40
CA LEU A 146 -0.87 10.26 -21.25
C LEU A 146 -2.22 9.69 -21.68
N ILE A 147 -3.35 10.35 -21.37
CA ILE A 147 -4.67 9.97 -21.88
C ILE A 147 -4.68 9.95 -23.41
N THR A 148 -4.18 11.02 -24.05
CA THR A 148 -4.10 11.08 -25.52
C THR A 148 -3.24 9.95 -26.08
N PHE A 149 -2.10 9.66 -25.45
CA PHE A 149 -1.23 8.56 -25.85
C PHE A 149 -1.91 7.20 -25.74
N VAL A 150 -2.47 6.84 -24.59
CA VAL A 150 -3.08 5.51 -24.41
C VAL A 150 -4.30 5.32 -25.31
N ASN A 151 -5.13 6.36 -25.50
CA ASN A 151 -6.30 6.30 -26.37
C ASN A 151 -5.94 6.20 -27.85
N LYS A 152 -4.78 6.74 -28.28
CA LYS A 152 -4.28 6.52 -29.66
C LYS A 152 -4.19 5.03 -29.99
N HIS A 153 -3.83 4.20 -29.00
CA HIS A 153 -3.69 2.76 -29.18
C HIS A 153 -4.97 2.02 -28.79
N LEU A 154 -5.51 2.24 -27.59
CA LEU A 154 -6.66 1.50 -27.04
C LEU A 154 -7.96 1.71 -27.84
N ASN A 155 -8.14 2.86 -28.50
CA ASN A 155 -9.29 3.07 -29.38
C ASN A 155 -9.32 2.11 -30.57
N LYS A 156 -8.18 1.51 -30.96
CA LYS A 156 -8.14 0.45 -31.99
C LYS A 156 -8.92 -0.81 -31.56
N LEU A 157 -9.15 -0.98 -30.25
CA LEU A 157 -9.95 -2.04 -29.66
C LEU A 157 -11.32 -1.55 -29.16
N ASN A 158 -11.73 -0.32 -29.52
CA ASN A 158 -12.92 0.35 -28.98
C ASN A 158 -12.90 0.52 -27.44
N LEU A 159 -11.71 0.68 -26.86
CA LEU A 159 -11.52 0.98 -25.44
C LEU A 159 -11.08 2.43 -25.29
N GLU A 160 -11.76 3.17 -24.42
CA GLU A 160 -11.47 4.58 -24.15
C GLU A 160 -11.13 4.79 -22.67
N VAL A 161 -10.04 5.52 -22.45
CA VAL A 161 -9.58 5.94 -21.14
C VAL A 161 -9.95 7.40 -20.92
N THR A 162 -10.73 7.66 -19.88
CA THR A 162 -11.11 9.00 -19.41
C THR A 162 -10.46 9.32 -18.05
N GLU A 163 -10.15 8.30 -17.24
CA GLU A 163 -9.63 8.43 -15.88
C GLU A 163 -8.43 7.48 -15.65
N LEU A 164 -7.25 8.07 -15.43
CA LEU A 164 -6.01 7.31 -15.17
C LEU A 164 -5.95 6.75 -13.74
N GLU A 165 -6.77 7.30 -12.84
CA GLU A 165 -6.84 6.95 -11.43
C GLU A 165 -7.32 5.52 -11.22
N THR A 166 -8.22 5.01 -12.07
CA THR A 166 -8.97 3.78 -11.81
C THR A 166 -8.93 2.78 -12.96
N GLN A 167 -8.95 3.22 -14.22
CA GLN A 167 -9.17 2.32 -15.37
C GLN A 167 -8.00 1.37 -15.68
N PHE A 168 -6.82 1.58 -15.09
CA PHE A 168 -5.69 0.66 -15.20
C PHE A 168 -5.55 -0.29 -14.00
N ALA A 169 -6.36 -0.14 -12.95
CA ALA A 169 -6.20 -0.85 -11.68
C ALA A 169 -6.46 -2.36 -11.79
N ASP A 170 -7.14 -2.83 -12.83
CA ASP A 170 -7.38 -4.25 -13.07
C ASP A 170 -6.30 -4.93 -13.94
N GLY A 171 -5.35 -4.14 -14.46
CA GLY A 171 -4.26 -4.57 -15.32
C GLY A 171 -4.65 -4.91 -16.76
N VAL A 172 -5.94 -5.02 -17.10
CA VAL A 172 -6.40 -5.44 -18.43
C VAL A 172 -5.95 -4.43 -19.49
N TYR A 173 -6.16 -3.14 -19.24
CA TYR A 173 -5.76 -2.09 -20.18
C TYR A 173 -4.25 -2.01 -20.34
N LEU A 174 -3.45 -2.32 -19.30
CA LEU A 174 -1.99 -2.37 -19.43
C LEU A 174 -1.54 -3.52 -20.32
N VAL A 175 -2.11 -4.73 -20.14
CA VAL A 175 -1.78 -5.90 -20.96
C VAL A 175 -2.14 -5.67 -22.43
N LEU A 176 -3.35 -5.16 -22.69
CA LEU A 176 -3.81 -4.88 -24.06
C LEU A 176 -2.99 -3.76 -24.70
N LEU A 177 -2.68 -2.70 -23.96
CA LEU A 177 -1.82 -1.62 -24.43
C LEU A 177 -0.44 -2.15 -24.81
N MET A 178 0.18 -3.02 -24.01
CA MET A 178 1.47 -3.63 -24.36
C MET A 178 1.42 -4.43 -25.66
N GLY A 179 0.39 -5.25 -25.86
CA GLY A 179 0.22 -5.97 -27.14
C GLY A 179 0.11 -5.03 -28.34
N LEU A 180 -0.65 -3.93 -28.19
CA LEU A 180 -0.78 -2.92 -29.25
C LEU A 180 0.51 -2.15 -29.53
N LEU A 181 1.31 -1.85 -28.51
CA LEU A 181 2.57 -1.12 -28.64
C LEU A 181 3.67 -1.96 -29.30
N GLU A 182 3.72 -3.25 -28.99
CA GLU A 182 4.68 -4.21 -29.56
C GLU A 182 4.18 -4.86 -30.86
N GLY A 183 2.92 -4.66 -31.23
CA GLY A 183 2.34 -5.20 -32.46
C GLY A 183 2.05 -6.70 -32.41
N TYR A 184 1.86 -7.28 -31.22
CA TYR A 184 1.47 -8.68 -31.05
C TYR A 184 0.14 -8.83 -30.32
N PHE A 185 -0.51 -9.98 -30.55
CA PHE A 185 -1.67 -10.39 -29.79
C PHE A 185 -1.24 -11.06 -28.48
N VAL A 186 -1.84 -10.63 -27.37
CA VAL A 186 -1.63 -11.28 -26.07
C VAL A 186 -2.69 -12.36 -25.88
N PRO A 187 -2.32 -13.65 -25.76
CA PRO A 187 -3.30 -14.71 -25.58
C PRO A 187 -4.16 -14.50 -24.33
N LEU A 188 -5.48 -14.59 -24.50
CA LEU A 188 -6.46 -14.34 -23.42
C LEU A 188 -6.39 -15.35 -22.26
N PHE A 189 -5.67 -16.46 -22.42
CA PHE A 189 -5.44 -17.43 -21.34
C PHE A 189 -4.27 -17.03 -20.42
N ASN A 190 -3.47 -16.03 -20.80
CA ASN A 190 -2.34 -15.56 -19.99
C ASN A 190 -2.72 -14.49 -18.96
N PHE A 191 -3.93 -13.94 -19.04
CA PHE A 191 -4.40 -12.90 -18.12
C PHE A 191 -5.92 -12.99 -17.97
N PHE A 192 -6.46 -12.39 -16.90
CA PHE A 192 -7.88 -12.38 -16.62
C PHE A 192 -8.53 -11.18 -17.32
N LEU A 193 -9.43 -11.42 -18.29
CA LEU A 193 -10.12 -10.35 -19.01
C LEU A 193 -11.16 -9.63 -18.14
N THR A 194 -11.71 -10.34 -17.15
CA THR A 194 -12.70 -9.83 -16.19
C THR A 194 -12.27 -10.21 -14.77
N PRO A 195 -11.20 -9.59 -14.24
CA PRO A 195 -10.65 -9.98 -12.95
C PRO A 195 -11.60 -9.58 -11.81
N ASP A 196 -11.99 -10.53 -10.97
CA ASP A 196 -12.95 -10.33 -9.88
C ASP A 196 -12.29 -10.22 -8.49
N SER A 197 -11.08 -10.76 -8.35
CA SER A 197 -10.31 -10.73 -7.11
C SER A 197 -9.11 -9.78 -7.16
N PHE A 198 -8.69 -9.28 -6.00
CA PHE A 198 -7.46 -8.49 -5.88
C PHE A 198 -6.25 -9.24 -6.44
N GLU A 199 -6.16 -10.54 -6.17
CA GLU A 199 -5.06 -11.42 -6.62
C GLU A 199 -5.03 -11.53 -8.15
N GLN A 200 -6.18 -11.67 -8.81
CA GLN A 200 -6.24 -11.69 -10.29
C GLN A 200 -5.78 -10.38 -10.91
N LYS A 201 -6.17 -9.23 -10.33
CA LYS A 201 -5.70 -7.91 -10.78
C LYS A 201 -4.19 -7.77 -10.63
N VAL A 202 -3.64 -8.22 -9.50
CA VAL A 202 -2.19 -8.20 -9.26
C VAL A 202 -1.45 -9.08 -10.28
N LEU A 203 -1.99 -10.26 -10.61
CA LEU A 203 -1.43 -11.13 -11.65
C LEU A 203 -1.44 -10.46 -13.03
N ASN A 204 -2.53 -9.79 -13.41
CA ASN A 204 -2.59 -9.04 -14.67
C ASN A 204 -1.54 -7.93 -14.74
N VAL A 205 -1.40 -7.11 -13.69
CA VAL A 205 -0.41 -6.03 -13.67
C VAL A 205 1.02 -6.58 -13.65
N THR A 206 1.26 -7.67 -12.91
CA THR A 206 2.55 -8.37 -12.90
C THR A 206 2.92 -8.83 -14.30
N PHE A 207 1.99 -9.48 -14.98
CA PHE A 207 2.18 -9.93 -16.36
C PHE A 207 2.42 -8.76 -17.32
N ALA A 208 1.70 -7.64 -17.18
CA ALA A 208 1.97 -6.45 -17.98
C ALA A 208 3.41 -5.91 -17.76
N PHE A 209 3.94 -5.97 -16.53
CA PHE A 209 5.31 -5.56 -16.23
C PHE A 209 6.37 -6.53 -16.79
N GLU A 210 6.04 -7.82 -16.90
CA GLU A 210 6.87 -8.79 -17.62
C GLU A 210 6.91 -8.45 -19.11
N LEU A 211 5.76 -8.22 -19.74
CA LEU A 211 5.69 -7.79 -21.14
C LEU A 211 6.48 -6.50 -21.41
N MET A 212 6.46 -5.54 -20.49
CA MET A 212 7.27 -4.31 -20.59
C MET A 212 8.77 -4.62 -20.62
N GLN A 213 9.24 -5.50 -19.74
CA GLN A 213 10.64 -5.90 -19.68
C GLN A 213 11.06 -6.70 -20.92
N ASP A 214 10.20 -7.60 -21.39
CA ASP A 214 10.42 -8.36 -22.63
C ASP A 214 10.47 -7.43 -23.85
N GLY A 215 9.65 -6.37 -23.86
CA GLY A 215 9.74 -5.30 -24.85
C GLY A 215 11.02 -4.46 -24.73
N GLY A 216 11.83 -4.63 -23.67
CA GLY A 216 13.10 -3.94 -23.43
C GLY A 216 12.97 -2.62 -22.65
N LEU A 217 11.94 -2.46 -21.82
CA LEU A 217 11.90 -1.39 -20.82
C LEU A 217 12.66 -1.82 -19.56
N GLU A 218 13.15 -0.83 -18.80
CA GLU A 218 13.56 -1.10 -17.43
C GLU A 218 12.38 -1.62 -16.60
N LYS A 219 12.68 -2.46 -15.62
CA LYS A 219 11.68 -2.96 -14.68
C LYS A 219 10.93 -1.78 -14.07
N PRO A 220 9.58 -1.74 -14.15
CA PRO A 220 8.80 -0.70 -13.53
C PRO A 220 9.14 -0.56 -12.04
N LYS A 221 9.40 0.68 -11.60
CA LYS A 221 9.67 0.99 -10.18
C LYS A 221 8.47 0.67 -9.26
N PRO A 222 7.21 0.97 -9.65
CA PRO A 222 6.05 0.64 -8.81
C PRO A 222 5.87 -0.86 -8.65
N ARG A 223 5.21 -1.29 -7.57
CA ARG A 223 4.71 -2.66 -7.49
C ARG A 223 3.41 -2.82 -8.27
N PRO A 224 3.09 -4.05 -8.70
CA PRO A 224 1.77 -4.38 -9.22
C PRO A 224 0.63 -3.93 -8.29
N GLU A 225 0.76 -4.16 -6.99
CA GLU A 225 -0.27 -3.80 -6.01
C GLU A 225 -0.47 -2.29 -5.88
N ASP A 226 0.56 -1.48 -6.16
CA ASP A 226 0.40 -0.02 -6.11
C ASP A 226 -0.55 0.44 -7.24
N ILE A 227 -0.51 -0.22 -8.41
CA ILE A 227 -1.45 0.02 -9.51
C ILE A 227 -2.86 -0.47 -9.16
N VAL A 228 -2.96 -1.68 -8.58
CA VAL A 228 -4.26 -2.27 -8.20
C VAL A 228 -4.97 -1.47 -7.10
N ASN A 229 -4.20 -0.82 -6.23
CA ASN A 229 -4.71 0.08 -5.18
C ASN A 229 -4.97 1.51 -5.67
N CYS A 230 -4.98 1.75 -7.00
CA CYS A 230 -5.26 3.05 -7.60
C CYS A 230 -4.26 4.16 -7.19
N ASP A 231 -2.99 3.83 -6.93
CA ASP A 231 -1.96 4.85 -6.70
C ASP A 231 -1.64 5.59 -8.00
N LEU A 232 -2.26 6.75 -8.18
CA LEU A 232 -2.12 7.57 -9.38
C LEU A 232 -0.65 7.87 -9.72
N LYS A 233 0.21 8.15 -8.72
CA LYS A 233 1.63 8.45 -8.96
C LYS A 233 2.33 7.25 -9.62
N SER A 234 2.06 6.04 -9.15
CA SER A 234 2.54 4.79 -9.75
C SER A 234 2.01 4.57 -11.15
N THR A 235 0.70 4.74 -11.38
CA THR A 235 0.11 4.60 -12.73
C THR A 235 0.74 5.57 -13.73
N LEU A 236 0.90 6.85 -13.35
CA LEU A 236 1.52 7.85 -14.21
C LEU A 236 2.99 7.53 -14.52
N ARG A 237 3.76 7.02 -13.55
CA ARG A 237 5.15 6.56 -13.78
C ARG A 237 5.21 5.45 -14.82
N VAL A 238 4.36 4.42 -14.69
CA VAL A 238 4.30 3.30 -15.64
C VAL A 238 3.95 3.81 -17.04
N LEU A 239 2.86 4.57 -17.16
CA LEU A 239 2.40 5.07 -18.46
C LEU A 239 3.38 6.05 -19.11
N TYR A 240 4.10 6.84 -18.30
CA TYR A 240 5.12 7.75 -18.82
C TYR A 240 6.35 7.02 -19.36
N ASN A 241 6.75 5.90 -18.75
CA ASN A 241 7.79 5.05 -19.30
C ASN A 241 7.39 4.46 -20.66
N LEU A 242 6.14 3.99 -20.79
CA LEU A 242 5.57 3.57 -22.06
C LEU A 242 5.57 4.71 -23.08
N PHE A 243 5.05 5.88 -22.70
CA PHE A 243 5.02 7.06 -23.56
C PHE A 243 6.42 7.44 -24.05
N THR A 244 7.41 7.48 -23.17
CA THR A 244 8.78 7.88 -23.52
C THR A 244 9.38 6.97 -24.59
N LYS A 245 9.10 5.67 -24.51
CA LYS A 245 9.59 4.68 -25.47
C LYS A 245 8.76 4.62 -26.76
N TYR A 246 7.44 4.63 -26.66
CA TYR A 246 6.55 4.32 -27.78
C TYR A 246 5.78 5.52 -28.36
N ARG A 247 6.05 6.76 -27.93
CA ARG A 247 5.37 7.97 -28.46
C ARG A 247 5.39 8.11 -29.98
N SER A 248 6.38 7.50 -30.65
CA SER A 248 6.52 7.53 -32.12
C SER A 248 5.87 6.33 -32.82
N VAL A 249 5.35 5.34 -32.09
CA VAL A 249 4.68 4.17 -32.67
C VAL A 249 3.28 4.56 -33.13
N GLU A 250 2.88 4.08 -34.30
CA GLU A 250 1.59 4.38 -34.94
C GLU A 250 0.45 3.46 -34.49
#